data_AF-A0A369AXA8-F1
#
_entry.id   AF-A0A369AXA8-F1
#
_cell.length_a   1.000
_cell.length_b   1.000
_cell.length_c   1.000
_cell.angle_alpha   90.00
_cell.angle_beta   90.00
_cell.angle_gamma   90.00
#
_symmetry.space_group_name_H-M   'P 1'
#
loop_
_entity.id
_entity.type
_entity.pdbx_description
1 polymer ?
#
loop_
_entity_poly.entity_id
_entity_poly.type
_entity_poly.pdbx_seq_one_letter_code
_entity_poly.pdbx_strand_id
1 'polypeptide(L)'
;MKKFKTFRTNNKGFTFIEVIVCIFILSITIAAFTALFAGSYSAIFGTGYKSRAVFEAQEKIERAVAEGEAGEEHDMTITFPGSPSVTIRSEGEIIKKNAEVNGQRFDVSTFVPY
;
A
#
# COMPACT_ATOMS: atom_id res chain seq x y z
N MET A 1 -29.06 16.62 -58.47
CA MET A 1 -29.99 17.20 -57.47
C MET A 1 -29.78 16.51 -56.12
N LYS A 2 -29.24 17.18 -55.10
CA LYS A 2 -29.07 16.63 -53.74
C LYS A 2 -30.28 17.04 -52.88
N LYS A 3 -31.06 16.08 -52.40
CA LYS A 3 -32.16 16.34 -51.45
C LYS A 3 -31.57 16.53 -50.05
N PHE A 4 -31.67 17.72 -49.49
CA PHE A 4 -31.34 17.99 -48.10
C PHE A 4 -32.38 17.32 -47.21
N LYS A 5 -31.93 16.37 -46.38
CA LYS A 5 -32.75 15.68 -45.38
C LYS A 5 -32.85 16.60 -44.16
N THR A 6 -34.00 17.24 -43.96
CA THR A 6 -34.25 18.10 -42.80
C THR A 6 -34.31 17.25 -41.53
N PHE A 7 -33.37 17.48 -40.61
CA PHE A 7 -33.43 16.95 -39.25
C PHE A 7 -34.58 17.65 -38.52
N ARG A 8 -35.66 16.91 -38.25
CA ARG A 8 -36.74 17.34 -37.36
C ARG A 8 -36.19 17.30 -35.92
N THR A 9 -35.95 18.46 -35.33
CA THR A 9 -35.67 18.58 -33.88
C THR A 9 -36.97 18.32 -33.11
N ASN A 10 -37.00 17.22 -32.36
CA ASN A 10 -38.11 16.86 -31.50
C ASN A 10 -37.97 17.62 -30.18
N ASN A 11 -38.65 18.77 -30.05
CA ASN A 11 -38.63 19.62 -28.85
C ASN A 11 -39.50 19.07 -27.71
N LYS A 12 -39.45 17.77 -27.44
CA LYS A 12 -40.10 17.18 -26.26
C LYS A 12 -39.13 17.32 -25.09
N GLY A 13 -39.46 18.20 -24.15
CA GLY A 13 -38.75 18.31 -22.88
C GLY A 13 -38.94 17.05 -22.03
N PHE A 14 -38.19 16.94 -20.94
CA PHE A 14 -38.34 15.85 -19.98
C PHE A 14 -39.66 15.96 -19.24
N THR A 15 -40.30 14.82 -19.04
CA THR A 15 -41.44 14.71 -18.14
C THR A 15 -40.96 14.84 -16.69
N PHE A 16 -41.85 15.31 -15.82
CA PHE A 16 -41.55 15.46 -14.40
C PHE A 16 -41.11 14.13 -13.75
N ILE A 17 -41.72 13.02 -14.17
CA ILE A 17 -41.38 11.68 -13.66
C ILE A 17 -39.97 11.24 -14.08
N GLU A 18 -39.54 11.52 -15.30
CA GLU A 18 -38.18 11.20 -15.75
C GLU A 18 -37.13 11.95 -14.93
N VAL A 19 -37.38 13.23 -14.61
CA VAL A 19 -36.47 14.02 -13.77
C VAL A 19 -36.35 13.44 -12.37
N ILE A 20 -37.46 13.03 -11.75
CA ILE A 20 -37.46 12.38 -10.42
C ILE A 20 -36.66 11.09 -10.46
N VAL A 21 -36.88 10.25 -11.49
CA VAL A 21 -36.15 8.99 -11.65
C VAL A 21 -34.65 9.24 -11.84
N CYS A 22 -34.25 10.24 -12.62
CA CYS A 22 -32.85 10.61 -12.77
C CYS A 22 -32.21 11.05 -11.45
N ILE A 23 -32.89 11.90 -10.67
CA ILE A 23 -32.39 12.35 -9.35
C ILE A 23 -32.25 11.16 -8.39
N PHE A 24 -33.19 10.21 -8.42
CA PHE A 24 -33.15 9.02 -7.59
C PHE A 24 -31.95 8.12 -7.92
N ILE A 25 -31.74 7.82 -9.21
CA ILE A 25 -30.60 7.01 -9.66
C ILE A 25 -29.28 7.72 -9.35
N LEU A 26 -29.22 9.04 -9.57
CA LEU A 26 -28.04 9.84 -9.26
C LEU A 26 -27.71 9.80 -7.77
N SER A 27 -28.71 9.90 -6.90
CA SER A 27 -28.53 9.86 -5.44
C SER A 27 -27.95 8.53 -4.96
N ILE A 28 -28.47 7.41 -5.48
CA ILE A 28 -27.94 6.06 -5.17
C ILE A 28 -26.49 5.94 -5.62
N THR A 29 -26.19 6.45 -6.81
CA THR A 29 -24.85 6.38 -7.39
C THR A 29 -23.85 7.19 -6.58
N ILE A 30 -24.21 8.41 -6.17
CA ILE A 30 -23.38 9.25 -5.30
C ILE A 30 -23.13 8.56 -3.95
N ALA A 31 -24.16 7.98 -3.33
CA ALA A 31 -24.01 7.28 -2.06
C ALA A 31 -23.04 6.08 -2.18
N ALA A 32 -23.18 5.27 -3.22
CA ALA A 32 -22.31 4.12 -3.48
C ALA A 32 -20.85 4.55 -3.70
N PHE A 33 -20.61 5.55 -4.52
CA PHE A 33 -19.25 6.06 -4.76
C PHE A 33 -18.64 6.69 -3.52
N THR A 34 -19.42 7.42 -2.71
CA THR A 34 -18.93 8.04 -1.48
C THR A 34 -18.39 7.00 -0.51
N ALA A 35 -19.14 5.91 -0.30
CA ALA A 35 -18.71 4.81 0.57
C ALA A 35 -17.42 4.14 0.05
N LEU A 36 -17.35 3.92 -1.27
CA LEU A 36 -16.15 3.35 -1.91
C LEU A 36 -14.93 4.26 -1.70
N PHE A 37 -15.06 5.56 -1.97
CA PHE A 37 -13.97 6.51 -1.80
C PHE A 37 -13.51 6.60 -0.34
N ALA A 38 -14.43 6.64 0.62
CA ALA A 38 -14.08 6.67 2.04
C ALA A 38 -13.20 5.46 2.46
N GLY A 39 -13.53 4.26 1.98
CA GLY A 39 -12.73 3.07 2.20
C GLY A 39 -11.35 3.16 1.54
N SER A 40 -11.29 3.62 0.28
CA SER A 40 -10.02 3.77 -0.45
C SER A 40 -9.08 4.79 0.21
N TYR A 41 -9.59 5.94 0.66
CA TYR A 41 -8.76 6.93 1.36
C TYR A 41 -8.15 6.34 2.62
N SER A 42 -8.95 5.67 3.46
CA SER A 42 -8.46 5.04 4.68
C SER A 42 -7.34 4.01 4.41
N ALA A 43 -7.51 3.18 3.38
CA ALA A 43 -6.51 2.19 2.99
C ALA A 43 -5.20 2.82 2.48
N ILE A 44 -5.29 3.92 1.71
CA ILE A 44 -4.11 4.64 1.20
C ILE A 44 -3.33 5.26 2.36
N PHE A 45 -4.00 5.95 3.28
CA PHE A 45 -3.35 6.55 4.44
C PHE A 45 -2.70 5.47 5.33
N GLY A 46 -3.40 4.37 5.62
CA GLY A 46 -2.84 3.24 6.36
C GLY A 46 -1.59 2.64 5.70
N THR A 47 -1.62 2.45 4.38
CA THR A 47 -0.47 1.93 3.62
C THR A 47 0.70 2.92 3.60
N GLY A 48 0.41 4.23 3.54
CA GLY A 48 1.42 5.29 3.63
C GLY A 48 2.18 5.27 4.96
N TYR A 49 1.48 5.10 6.09
CA TYR A 49 2.12 4.98 7.41
C TYR A 49 3.01 3.75 7.51
N LYS A 50 2.55 2.60 7.01
CA LYS A 50 3.36 1.38 6.95
C LYS A 50 4.63 1.58 6.13
N SER A 51 4.51 2.18 4.94
CA SER A 51 5.67 2.44 4.09
C SER A 51 6.67 3.36 4.78
N ARG A 52 6.20 4.42 5.44
CA ARG A 52 7.08 5.34 6.19
C ARG A 52 7.78 4.64 7.36
N ALA A 53 7.09 3.81 8.11
CA ALA A 53 7.68 3.04 9.22
C ALA A 53 8.77 2.07 8.73
N VAL A 54 8.55 1.41 7.59
CA VAL A 54 9.55 0.52 6.97
C VAL A 54 10.78 1.32 6.51
N PHE A 55 10.59 2.46 5.84
CA PHE A 55 11.71 3.31 5.44
C PHE A 55 12.51 3.85 6.64
N GLU A 56 11.84 4.22 7.72
CA GLU A 56 12.53 4.67 8.94
C GLU A 56 13.32 3.53 9.60
N ALA A 57 12.77 2.32 9.64
CA ALA A 57 13.48 1.15 10.15
C ALA A 57 14.69 0.79 9.27
N GLN A 58 14.53 0.89 7.95
CA GLN A 58 15.62 0.68 6.99
C GLN A 58 16.73 1.72 7.16
N GLU A 59 16.39 3.01 7.30
CA GLU A 59 17.38 4.07 7.54
C GLU A 59 18.19 3.81 8.81
N LYS A 60 17.53 3.35 9.90
CA LYS A 60 18.21 2.99 11.15
C LYS A 60 19.16 1.81 10.99
N ILE A 61 18.79 0.83 10.17
CA ILE A 61 19.65 -0.31 9.85
C ILE A 61 20.85 0.17 9.02
N GLU A 62 20.61 0.89 7.92
CA GLU A 62 21.66 1.39 7.03
C GLU A 62 22.68 2.26 7.77
N ARG A 63 22.20 3.09 8.69
CA ARG A 63 23.07 3.89 9.56
C ARG A 63 23.94 3.03 10.47
N ALA A 64 23.36 2.01 11.12
CA ALA A 64 24.11 1.09 11.97
C ALA A 64 25.16 0.30 11.17
N VAL A 65 24.84 -0.11 9.93
CA VAL A 65 25.82 -0.73 9.02
C VAL A 65 26.94 0.25 8.66
N ALA A 66 26.60 1.49 8.33
CA ALA A 66 27.58 2.51 7.93
C ALA A 66 28.49 2.97 9.08
N GLU A 67 27.99 2.97 10.30
CA GLU A 67 28.73 3.34 11.52
C GLU A 67 29.64 2.20 12.03
N GLY A 68 29.49 0.99 11.50
CA GLY A 68 30.40 -0.13 11.76
C GLY A 68 30.46 -0.54 13.22
N GLU A 69 29.30 -0.69 13.88
CA GLU A 69 29.23 -1.28 15.23
C GLU A 69 29.72 -2.74 15.15
N ALA A 70 30.98 -2.98 15.50
CA ALA A 70 31.65 -4.28 15.42
C ALA A 70 30.75 -5.43 15.95
N GLY A 71 30.36 -6.34 15.04
CA GLY A 71 29.42 -7.41 15.34
C GLY A 71 30.03 -8.55 16.14
N GLU A 72 29.18 -9.24 16.90
CA GLU A 72 29.51 -10.49 17.56
C GLU A 72 29.55 -11.65 16.53
N GLU A 73 30.31 -12.72 16.80
CA GLU A 73 30.28 -13.92 15.96
C GLU A 73 28.89 -14.59 16.03
N HIS A 74 28.29 -14.86 14.87
CA HIS A 74 27.02 -15.57 14.79
C HIS A 74 27.10 -16.79 13.87
N ASP A 75 26.67 -17.94 14.39
CA ASP A 75 26.52 -19.18 13.62
C ASP A 75 25.20 -19.15 12.85
N MET A 76 25.24 -19.04 11.53
CA MET A 76 24.07 -19.12 10.67
C MET A 76 23.91 -20.54 10.13
N THR A 77 22.85 -21.24 10.52
CA THR A 77 22.56 -22.59 10.00
C THR A 77 21.50 -22.52 8.90
N ILE A 78 21.89 -22.87 7.67
CA ILE A 78 20.99 -22.97 6.53
C ILE A 78 20.60 -24.45 6.36
N THR A 79 19.30 -24.74 6.48
CA THR A 79 18.75 -26.08 6.30
C THR A 79 18.08 -26.19 4.93
N PHE A 80 18.60 -27.09 4.10
CA PHE A 80 17.98 -27.44 2.81
C PHE A 80 17.18 -28.75 2.96
N PRO A 81 15.92 -28.80 2.49
CA PRO A 81 15.13 -30.03 2.54
C PRO A 81 15.83 -31.17 1.79
N GLY A 82 16.14 -32.26 2.48
CA GLY A 82 16.80 -33.43 1.88
C GLY A 82 18.33 -33.33 1.72
N SER A 83 18.97 -32.34 2.35
CA SER A 83 20.44 -32.20 2.37
C SER A 83 20.94 -31.89 3.79
N PRO A 84 22.20 -32.20 4.13
CA PRO A 84 22.78 -31.83 5.42
C PRO A 84 22.77 -30.30 5.58
N SER A 85 22.48 -29.84 6.79
CA SER A 85 22.52 -28.42 7.15
C SER A 85 23.93 -27.86 6.99
N VAL A 86 24.04 -26.68 6.39
CA VAL A 86 25.31 -25.96 6.25
C VAL A 86 25.34 -24.88 7.32
N THR A 87 26.33 -24.95 8.22
CA THR A 87 26.60 -23.88 9.19
C THR A 87 27.67 -22.96 8.63
N ILE A 88 27.31 -21.70 8.42
CA ILE A 88 28.21 -20.63 8.01
C ILE A 88 28.52 -19.81 9.25
N ARG A 89 29.81 -19.74 9.61
CA ARG A 89 30.29 -18.80 10.63
C ARG A 89 30.54 -17.47 9.94
N SER A 90 29.80 -16.45 10.34
CA SER A 90 29.98 -15.08 9.84
C SER A 90 30.01 -14.15 11.03
N GLU A 91 30.99 -13.26 11.06
CA GLU A 91 30.89 -12.06 11.89
C GLU A 91 29.73 -11.23 11.35
N GLY A 92 28.82 -10.81 12.23
CA GLY A 92 27.61 -10.12 11.81
C GLY A 92 26.66 -9.87 12.94
N GLU A 93 25.86 -8.81 12.84
CA GLU A 93 24.91 -8.43 13.89
C GLU A 93 23.47 -8.61 13.44
N ILE A 94 22.61 -9.13 14.33
CA ILE A 94 21.15 -9.11 14.12
C ILE A 94 20.61 -7.79 14.65
N ILE A 95 20.38 -6.85 13.72
CA ILE A 95 19.83 -5.54 14.05
C ILE A 95 18.31 -5.64 14.10
N LYS A 96 17.75 -5.45 15.29
CA LYS A 96 16.30 -5.31 15.51
C LYS A 96 15.97 -3.84 15.76
N LYS A 97 15.21 -3.23 14.88
CA LYS A 97 14.72 -1.85 15.07
C LYS A 97 13.20 -1.82 14.99
N ASN A 98 12.63 -1.07 15.92
CA ASN A 98 11.20 -0.88 16.02
C ASN A 98 10.87 0.52 15.51
N ALA A 99 9.79 0.62 14.76
CA ALA A 99 9.20 1.89 14.34
C ALA A 99 7.75 1.95 14.83
N GLU A 100 7.39 3.05 15.46
CA GLU A 100 6.02 3.28 15.95
C GLU A 100 5.45 4.50 15.23
N VAL A 101 4.44 4.27 14.39
CA VAL A 101 3.75 5.33 13.64
C VAL A 101 2.26 5.22 13.94
N ASN A 102 1.72 6.27 14.56
CA ASN A 102 0.28 6.40 14.86
C ASN A 102 -0.29 5.21 15.69
N GLY A 103 0.47 4.72 16.66
CA GLY A 103 0.07 3.62 17.55
C GLY A 103 0.23 2.21 16.97
N GLN A 104 0.72 2.08 15.73
CA GLN A 104 1.09 0.79 15.13
C GLN A 104 2.60 0.57 15.26
N ARG A 105 2.98 -0.54 15.89
CA ARG A 105 4.37 -0.98 16.03
C ARG A 105 4.74 -1.90 14.87
N PHE A 106 5.87 -1.60 14.24
CA PHE A 106 6.48 -2.41 13.20
C PHE A 106 7.88 -2.80 13.65
N ASP A 107 8.13 -4.10 13.72
CA ASP A 107 9.43 -4.65 14.09
C ASP A 107 10.13 -5.14 12.82
N VAL A 108 11.32 -4.61 12.55
CA VAL A 108 12.16 -5.04 11.43
C VAL A 108 13.41 -5.67 12.01
N SER A 109 13.66 -6.93 11.65
CA SER A 109 14.87 -7.67 12.02
C SER A 109 15.64 -7.97 10.75
N THR A 110 16.91 -7.56 10.70
CA THR A 110 17.82 -7.92 9.61
C THR A 110 19.12 -8.47 10.17
N PHE A 111 19.77 -9.35 9.40
CA PHE A 111 21.13 -9.78 9.67
C PHE A 111 22.08 -8.98 8.79
N VAL A 112 23.12 -8.39 9.39
CA VAL A 112 24.17 -7.65 8.70
C VAL A 112 25.47 -8.45 8.78
N PRO A 113 25.93 -9.07 7.69
CA PRO A 113 27.25 -9.71 7.66
C PRO A 113 28.36 -8.65 7.56
N TYR A 114 29.50 -8.91 8.21
CA TYR A 114 30.75 -8.16 8.08
C TYR A 114 31.70 -8.80 7.06
#